data_AF-A0A838QFL4-F1
#
_entry.id   AF-A0A838QFL4-F1
#
_cell.length_a   1.000
_cell.length_b   1.000
_cell.length_c   1.000
_cell.angle_alpha   90.00
_cell.angle_beta   90.00
_cell.angle_gamma   90.00
#
_symmetry.space_group_name_H-M   'P 1'
#
loop_
_entity.id
_entity.type
_entity.pdbx_description
1 polymer ?
#
loop_
_entity_poly.entity_id
_entity_poly.type
_entity_poly.pdbx_seq_one_letter_code
_entity_poly.pdbx_strand_id
1 'polypeptide(L)'
;MRGFTWVVAVVVSVGVVGAAGGCGTKRNPNICCTDEADCSGAGLPIGTTCAPGELCRGHECIELTCAASTQCDLTAPFCNGGTCADSCEDDTSCPGFGQVGSPFCVEEQCVECREGMSDCANARICDGNVCRDCANNDECATGLCTAAGSCATPDDVAFAHPLGSATSACTEADPCTLQRAVALTPTRRFIQISPGSYQNAATLELNGSRVLTGAGADQVSITNTGTGPVLAVADNADITVEGLKIFGAKNGATAGAGITCTTGTLQVRAVIITMNASHGIQSSCKLELREASLISNGGFGLDHVATPPTAYLIERCSVVSNGTGGVRVSGSGIARNNSITRNLGVGLELRSSFQGTAVSEFNTIVANKTNGLLCSALFMTPKPIVANSIVALNETGDFFMASDCTIASTLITEDGFNSAGFRFKSPNSAPFDYHLEFGSIAVDAATGMTAVDFDGDTRPKGTAADVGADEAF
;
A
#
# COMPACT_ATOMS: atom_id res chain seq x y z
N MET A 1 33.07 50.94 -16.87
CA MET A 1 33.81 51.59 -15.79
C MET A 1 35.21 51.01 -15.77
N ARG A 2 36.19 51.82 -16.17
CA ARG A 2 37.63 51.52 -16.13
C ARG A 2 38.15 52.03 -14.78
N GLY A 3 38.97 51.26 -14.09
CA GLY A 3 39.64 51.68 -12.86
C GLY A 3 41.13 51.36 -12.96
N PHE A 4 41.91 52.36 -13.36
CA PHE A 4 43.37 52.41 -13.43
C PHE A 4 43.86 53.07 -12.15
N THR A 5 44.88 52.52 -11.46
CA THR A 5 45.69 53.30 -10.49
C THR A 5 47.14 52.82 -10.45
N TRP A 6 48.04 53.78 -10.25
CA TRP A 6 49.45 53.84 -10.62
C TRP A 6 50.45 53.43 -9.51
N VAL A 7 51.57 52.82 -9.95
CA VAL A 7 53.01 53.07 -9.66
C VAL A 7 53.49 53.38 -8.23
N VAL A 8 54.47 52.60 -7.72
CA VAL A 8 55.83 53.06 -7.33
C VAL A 8 56.84 51.91 -7.48
N ALA A 9 57.91 52.16 -8.25
CA ALA A 9 59.10 51.32 -8.35
C ALA A 9 60.12 51.71 -7.27
N VAL A 10 60.67 50.72 -6.56
CA VAL A 10 61.92 50.86 -5.80
C VAL A 10 62.85 49.74 -6.27
N VAL A 11 63.85 50.11 -7.06
CA VAL A 11 64.95 49.25 -7.48
C VAL A 11 66.02 49.31 -6.38
N VAL A 12 66.17 48.23 -5.62
CA VAL A 12 67.36 47.98 -4.80
C VAL A 12 68.12 46.83 -5.44
N SER A 13 69.20 47.19 -6.13
CA SER A 13 70.19 46.25 -6.65
C SER A 13 71.09 45.77 -5.51
N VAL A 14 70.80 44.61 -4.94
CA VAL A 14 71.75 43.88 -4.08
C VAL A 14 72.35 42.76 -4.91
N GLY A 15 73.61 42.94 -5.29
CA GLY A 15 74.44 41.87 -5.80
C GLY A 15 74.93 40.97 -4.66
N VAL A 16 74.66 39.67 -4.75
CA VAL A 16 75.33 38.59 -4.01
C VAL A 16 75.53 37.46 -5.04
N VAL A 17 76.69 37.38 -5.69
CA VAL A 17 77.85 36.52 -5.33
C VAL A 17 77.42 35.08 -5.02
N GLY A 18 77.74 34.18 -5.95
CA GLY A 18 77.23 32.82 -5.99
C GLY A 18 77.79 31.81 -4.99
N ALA A 19 77.19 30.63 -5.05
CA ALA A 19 77.82 29.34 -4.80
C ALA A 19 76.89 28.26 -5.38
N ALA A 20 77.22 27.76 -6.57
CA ALA A 20 76.66 26.53 -7.09
C ALA A 20 77.27 25.37 -6.28
N GLY A 21 76.68 25.09 -5.12
CA GLY A 21 76.88 23.84 -4.40
C GLY A 21 75.75 22.89 -4.79
N GLY A 22 76.03 21.93 -5.67
CA GLY A 22 75.14 20.81 -5.96
C GLY A 22 75.02 19.91 -4.74
N CYS A 23 74.26 20.35 -3.74
CA CYS A 23 73.62 19.46 -2.79
C CYS A 23 72.36 18.97 -3.50
N GLY A 24 72.42 17.81 -4.15
CA GLY A 24 71.21 17.08 -4.50
C GLY A 24 70.46 16.83 -3.19
N THR A 25 69.50 17.71 -2.88
CA THR A 25 68.66 17.58 -1.70
C THR A 25 67.98 16.23 -1.84
N LYS A 26 68.36 15.28 -0.98
CA LYS A 26 67.64 14.02 -0.88
C LYS A 26 66.20 14.39 -0.58
N ARG A 27 65.33 14.19 -1.56
CA ARG A 27 63.88 14.40 -1.45
C ARG A 27 63.42 13.62 -0.22
N ASN A 28 62.70 14.28 0.69
CA ASN A 28 62.09 13.58 1.80
C ASN A 28 61.07 12.60 1.20
N PRO A 29 61.30 11.27 1.29
CA PRO A 29 60.40 10.30 0.68
C PRO A 29 59.00 10.35 1.32
N ASN A 30 58.88 10.93 2.52
CA ASN A 30 57.63 10.99 3.26
C ASN A 30 56.81 12.26 2.98
N ILE A 31 57.13 13.04 1.95
CA ILE A 31 56.39 14.26 1.61
C ILE A 31 55.84 14.18 0.19
N CYS A 32 54.62 14.70 0.02
CA CYS A 32 53.83 14.59 -1.20
C CYS A 32 52.88 15.77 -1.41
N CYS A 33 52.24 15.80 -2.57
CA CYS A 33 51.13 16.70 -2.89
C CYS A 33 50.13 16.00 -3.81
N THR A 34 48.86 16.40 -3.76
CA THR A 34 47.79 15.76 -4.53
C THR A 34 47.53 16.40 -5.89
N ASP A 35 47.87 17.68 -6.07
CA ASP A 35 47.74 18.40 -7.34
C ASP A 35 48.78 19.53 -7.47
N GLU A 36 48.83 20.18 -8.63
CA GLU A 36 49.80 21.25 -8.92
C GLU A 36 49.65 22.46 -7.98
N ALA A 37 48.43 22.84 -7.61
CA ALA A 37 48.18 23.94 -6.69
C ALA A 37 48.69 23.59 -5.29
N ASP A 38 48.43 22.37 -4.83
CA ASP A 38 48.89 21.82 -3.56
C ASP A 38 50.43 21.72 -3.50
N CYS A 39 51.07 21.21 -4.57
CA CYS A 39 52.54 21.18 -4.67
C CYS A 39 53.13 22.58 -4.59
N SER A 40 52.56 23.55 -5.33
CA SER A 40 53.05 24.93 -5.33
C SER A 40 52.86 25.62 -3.98
N GLY A 41 51.75 25.34 -3.28
CA GLY A 41 51.44 25.88 -1.96
C GLY A 41 52.35 25.34 -0.87
N ALA A 42 52.77 24.08 -0.97
CA ALA A 42 53.69 23.42 -0.04
C ALA A 42 55.18 23.63 -0.39
N GLY A 43 55.49 24.27 -1.52
CA GLY A 43 56.87 24.44 -1.99
C GLY A 43 57.52 23.14 -2.48
N LEU A 44 56.70 22.19 -2.95
CA LEU A 44 57.13 20.89 -3.45
C LEU A 44 57.23 20.87 -4.98
N PRO A 45 58.15 20.10 -5.57
CA PRO A 45 58.16 19.86 -7.00
C PRO A 45 56.82 19.28 -7.48
N ILE A 46 56.33 19.76 -8.62
CA ILE A 46 55.12 19.22 -9.26
C ILE A 46 55.32 17.72 -9.54
N GLY A 47 54.35 16.89 -9.18
CA GLY A 47 54.42 15.43 -9.31
C GLY A 47 55.12 14.74 -8.14
N THR A 48 55.21 15.39 -6.97
CA THR A 48 55.73 14.75 -5.76
C THR A 48 54.70 13.74 -5.22
N THR A 49 54.77 12.49 -5.68
CA THR A 49 53.93 11.37 -5.22
C THR A 49 54.62 10.54 -4.12
N CYS A 50 53.82 9.78 -3.36
CA CYS A 50 54.32 8.83 -2.37
C CYS A 50 54.87 7.54 -3.00
N ALA A 51 55.54 6.72 -2.18
CA ALA A 51 55.96 5.39 -2.62
C ALA A 51 54.73 4.48 -2.83
N PRO A 52 54.86 3.39 -3.61
CA PRO A 52 53.77 2.41 -3.74
C PRO A 52 53.31 1.91 -2.36
N GLY A 53 52.01 2.04 -2.06
CA GLY A 53 51.42 1.65 -0.77
C GLY A 53 51.18 2.80 0.22
N GLU A 54 51.56 4.03 -0.12
CA GLU A 54 51.38 5.22 0.71
C GLU A 54 50.44 6.22 0.04
N LEU A 55 49.58 6.88 0.82
CA LEU A 55 48.70 7.95 0.35
C LEU A 55 49.24 9.30 0.78
N CYS A 56 49.09 10.30 -0.09
CA CYS A 56 49.41 11.65 0.27
C CYS A 56 48.33 12.29 1.13
N ARG A 57 48.61 12.55 2.42
CA ARG A 57 47.69 13.22 3.33
C ARG A 57 48.40 14.30 4.14
N GLY A 58 47.94 15.54 4.03
CA GLY A 58 48.54 16.67 4.76
C GLY A 58 50.02 16.88 4.43
N HIS A 59 50.39 16.68 3.16
CA HIS A 59 51.76 16.67 2.65
C HIS A 59 52.66 15.57 3.22
N GLU A 60 52.12 14.59 3.93
CA GLU A 60 52.86 13.42 4.40
C GLU A 60 52.42 12.16 3.65
N CYS A 61 53.40 11.33 3.28
CA CYS A 61 53.15 9.98 2.81
C CYS A 61 52.92 9.10 4.02
N ILE A 62 51.67 8.73 4.22
CA ILE A 62 51.27 7.81 5.26
C ILE A 62 51.05 6.44 4.65
N GLU A 63 51.68 5.44 5.25
CA GLU A 63 51.39 4.03 4.97
C GLU A 63 49.93 3.82 5.35
N LEU A 64 49.08 3.58 4.35
CA LEU A 64 47.64 3.58 4.54
C LEU A 64 47.20 2.20 5.05
N THR A 65 47.84 1.75 6.14
CA THR A 65 47.54 0.45 6.72
C THR A 65 46.23 0.50 7.47
N CYS A 66 45.34 -0.44 7.20
CA CYS A 66 44.06 -0.57 7.85
C CYS A 66 43.91 -1.99 8.42
N ALA A 67 43.24 -2.10 9.57
CA ALA A 67 42.74 -3.35 10.11
C ALA A 67 41.22 -3.51 9.87
N ALA A 68 40.52 -2.41 9.56
CA ALA A 68 39.12 -2.38 9.17
C ALA A 68 38.82 -1.16 8.28
N SER A 69 37.81 -1.27 7.41
CA SER A 69 37.38 -0.19 6.48
C SER A 69 36.93 1.09 7.18
N THR A 70 36.56 1.03 8.47
CA THR A 70 36.27 2.22 9.29
C THR A 70 37.50 3.11 9.56
N GLN A 71 38.71 2.62 9.27
CA GLN A 71 39.96 3.37 9.41
C GLN A 71 40.38 4.06 8.10
N CYS A 72 39.64 3.83 7.03
CA CYS A 72 39.89 4.36 5.70
C CYS A 72 39.09 5.66 5.45
N ASP A 73 39.54 6.52 4.54
CA ASP A 73 38.85 7.78 4.22
C ASP A 73 37.83 7.63 3.08
N LEU A 74 37.07 8.69 2.79
CA LEU A 74 36.04 8.64 1.76
C LEU A 74 36.56 8.47 0.32
N THR A 75 37.85 8.70 0.06
CA THR A 75 38.46 8.55 -1.28
C THR A 75 39.01 7.15 -1.53
N ALA A 76 39.29 6.39 -0.48
CA ALA A 76 39.64 4.98 -0.53
C ALA A 76 39.00 4.26 0.67
N PRO A 77 37.67 4.05 0.70
CA PRO A 77 36.94 3.67 1.91
C PRO A 77 37.03 2.19 2.31
N PHE A 78 37.67 1.35 1.50
CA PHE A 78 37.71 -0.11 1.68
C PHE A 78 39.05 -0.56 2.25
N CYS A 79 39.09 -1.57 3.10
CA CYS A 79 40.35 -2.14 3.60
C CYS A 79 40.66 -3.49 2.95
N ASN A 80 41.59 -3.52 1.99
CA ASN A 80 41.95 -4.73 1.24
C ASN A 80 43.38 -5.16 1.58
N GLY A 81 43.54 -6.37 2.12
CA GLY A 81 44.87 -6.93 2.44
C GLY A 81 45.68 -6.09 3.44
N GLY A 82 45.02 -5.24 4.23
CA GLY A 82 45.66 -4.33 5.17
C GLY A 82 45.98 -2.95 4.61
N THR A 83 45.55 -2.60 3.40
CA THR A 83 45.71 -1.29 2.76
C THR A 83 44.37 -0.71 2.34
N CYS A 84 44.16 0.60 2.50
CA CYS A 84 42.90 1.17 2.02
C CYS A 84 42.86 1.27 0.48
N ALA A 85 41.71 0.94 -0.11
CA ALA A 85 41.45 0.86 -1.54
C ALA A 85 40.20 1.66 -1.95
N ASP A 86 40.14 2.06 -3.21
CA ASP A 86 39.02 2.78 -3.85
C ASP A 86 37.89 1.85 -4.33
N SER A 87 38.15 0.55 -4.33
CA SER A 87 37.24 -0.54 -4.70
C SER A 87 37.27 -1.65 -3.65
N CYS A 88 36.15 -2.34 -3.46
CA CYS A 88 36.12 -3.56 -2.66
C CYS A 88 36.58 -4.75 -3.53
N GLU A 89 37.26 -5.74 -2.93
CA GLU A 89 37.64 -6.99 -3.62
C GLU A 89 36.73 -8.15 -3.22
N ASP A 90 36.30 -8.17 -1.96
CA ASP A 90 35.36 -9.14 -1.43
C ASP A 90 34.45 -8.50 -0.37
N ASP A 91 33.49 -9.27 0.13
CA ASP A 91 32.53 -8.75 1.09
C ASP A 91 33.21 -8.25 2.39
N THR A 92 34.36 -8.80 2.78
CA THR A 92 35.10 -8.38 4.00
C THR A 92 35.68 -6.98 3.89
N SER A 93 35.90 -6.52 2.66
CA SER A 93 36.32 -5.16 2.34
C SER A 93 35.26 -4.10 2.66
N CYS A 94 33.98 -4.50 2.72
CA CYS A 94 32.88 -3.56 2.87
C CYS A 94 32.66 -3.11 4.33
N PRO A 95 32.50 -1.80 4.61
CA PRO A 95 32.27 -1.30 5.96
C PRO A 95 31.05 -1.95 6.62
N GLY A 96 31.27 -2.60 7.76
CA GLY A 96 30.20 -3.24 8.52
C GLY A 96 29.96 -4.70 8.16
N PHE A 97 30.74 -5.33 7.27
CA PHE A 97 30.66 -6.75 6.93
C PHE A 97 30.47 -7.68 8.15
N GLY A 98 29.58 -8.67 8.02
CA GLY A 98 29.26 -9.65 9.06
C GLY A 98 28.17 -9.24 10.05
N GLN A 99 27.52 -8.08 9.82
CA GLN A 99 26.30 -7.66 10.50
C GLN A 99 25.07 -7.93 9.61
N VAL A 100 23.88 -7.86 10.20
CA VAL A 100 22.63 -8.03 9.43
C VAL A 100 22.36 -6.72 8.68
N GLY A 101 22.26 -6.78 7.35
CA GLY A 101 22.18 -5.60 6.47
C GLY A 101 23.53 -4.97 6.14
N SER A 102 24.62 -5.76 6.24
CA SER A 102 25.95 -5.30 5.85
C SER A 102 26.12 -5.23 4.35
N PRO A 103 26.93 -4.27 3.86
CA PRO A 103 27.21 -4.18 2.45
C PRO A 103 28.04 -5.37 1.93
N PHE A 104 27.71 -5.81 0.72
CA PHE A 104 28.38 -6.84 -0.06
C PHE A 104 29.21 -6.19 -1.16
N CYS A 105 30.28 -6.85 -1.60
CA CYS A 105 31.05 -6.36 -2.72
C CYS A 105 30.49 -6.90 -4.04
N VAL A 106 29.92 -6.02 -4.86
CA VAL A 106 29.40 -6.32 -6.20
C VAL A 106 29.99 -5.32 -7.18
N GLU A 107 30.67 -5.83 -8.22
CA GLU A 107 31.28 -5.00 -9.26
C GLU A 107 32.13 -3.86 -8.68
N GLU A 108 33.01 -4.19 -7.73
CA GLU A 108 33.94 -3.27 -7.06
C GLU A 108 33.25 -2.20 -6.16
N GLN A 109 31.93 -2.29 -5.98
CA GLN A 109 31.14 -1.40 -5.13
C GLN A 109 30.51 -2.14 -3.95
N CYS A 110 30.49 -1.48 -2.80
CA CYS A 110 29.77 -1.98 -1.63
C CYS A 110 28.29 -1.63 -1.73
N VAL A 111 27.46 -2.66 -1.88
CA VAL A 111 26.01 -2.58 -2.08
C VAL A 111 25.26 -3.21 -0.92
N GLU A 112 24.03 -2.80 -0.64
CA GLU A 112 23.29 -3.35 0.51
C GLU A 112 22.92 -4.83 0.35
N CYS A 113 22.84 -5.30 -0.90
CA CYS A 113 22.45 -6.66 -1.23
C CYS A 113 22.91 -7.02 -2.65
N ARG A 114 23.04 -8.32 -2.94
CA ARG A 114 23.43 -8.82 -4.27
C ARG A 114 22.19 -9.24 -5.05
N GLU A 115 21.47 -10.23 -4.53
CA GLU A 115 20.26 -10.77 -5.15
C GLU A 115 19.33 -11.38 -4.09
N GLY A 116 18.01 -11.26 -4.31
CA GLY A 116 16.99 -11.92 -3.50
C GLY A 116 16.82 -11.32 -2.09
N MET A 117 16.26 -12.12 -1.17
CA MET A 117 15.84 -11.65 0.17
C MET A 117 16.83 -11.96 1.29
N SER A 118 17.81 -12.87 1.06
CA SER A 118 18.71 -13.33 2.11
C SER A 118 19.74 -12.29 2.54
N ASP A 119 20.08 -11.38 1.62
CA ASP A 119 21.07 -10.33 1.85
C ASP A 119 20.48 -9.15 2.64
N CYS A 120 19.15 -8.97 2.58
CA CYS A 120 18.46 -7.87 3.25
C CYS A 120 17.94 -8.26 4.65
N ALA A 121 18.19 -7.39 5.62
CA ALA A 121 17.64 -7.50 6.98
C ALA A 121 16.10 -7.54 6.97
N ASN A 122 15.52 -8.27 7.92
CA ASN A 122 14.07 -8.31 8.16
C ASN A 122 13.22 -8.75 6.95
N ALA A 123 13.75 -9.63 6.10
CA ALA A 123 13.04 -10.18 4.94
C ALA A 123 12.57 -9.09 3.94
N ARG A 124 13.44 -8.12 3.67
CA ARG A 124 13.27 -7.10 2.61
C ARG A 124 13.71 -7.63 1.24
N ILE A 125 13.36 -6.89 0.19
CA ILE A 125 13.70 -7.22 -1.21
C ILE A 125 14.98 -6.50 -1.60
N CYS A 126 15.91 -7.21 -2.25
CA CYS A 126 17.01 -6.59 -2.97
C CYS A 126 16.54 -6.14 -4.35
N ASP A 127 16.50 -4.82 -4.59
CA ASP A 127 16.16 -4.23 -5.89
C ASP A 127 17.25 -3.27 -6.32
N GLY A 128 17.95 -3.61 -7.41
CA GLY A 128 19.04 -2.80 -7.93
C GLY A 128 20.11 -2.51 -6.87
N ASN A 129 20.56 -3.55 -6.15
CA ASN A 129 21.61 -3.45 -5.13
C ASN A 129 21.24 -2.62 -3.87
N VAL A 130 19.96 -2.28 -3.71
CA VAL A 130 19.42 -1.55 -2.55
C VAL A 130 18.32 -2.39 -1.89
N CYS A 131 18.36 -2.49 -0.57
CA CYS A 131 17.30 -3.17 0.18
C CYS A 131 16.09 -2.24 0.32
N ARG A 132 14.94 -2.67 -0.20
CA ARG A 132 13.68 -1.96 -0.02
C ARG A 132 12.60 -2.86 0.55
N ASP A 133 11.56 -2.22 1.03
CA ASP A 133 10.34 -2.92 1.41
C ASP A 133 9.69 -3.54 0.15
N CYS A 134 9.04 -4.69 0.32
CA CYS A 134 8.17 -5.25 -0.70
C CYS A 134 6.97 -4.30 -0.87
N ALA A 135 6.59 -4.09 -2.12
CA ALA A 135 5.38 -3.41 -2.55
C ALA A 135 4.24 -4.41 -2.79
N ASN A 136 4.56 -5.62 -3.28
CA ASN A 136 3.59 -6.62 -3.69
C ASN A 136 3.93 -8.02 -3.17
N ASN A 137 2.90 -8.87 -3.09
CA ASN A 137 3.01 -10.24 -2.61
C ASN A 137 3.94 -11.12 -3.47
N ASP A 138 3.97 -10.89 -4.78
CA ASP A 138 4.77 -11.65 -5.76
C ASP A 138 6.28 -11.38 -5.68
N GLU A 139 6.70 -10.32 -4.98
CA GLU A 139 8.11 -10.04 -4.72
C GLU A 139 8.69 -10.95 -3.63
N CYS A 140 7.84 -11.54 -2.80
CA CYS A 140 8.24 -12.39 -1.68
C CYS A 140 8.23 -13.87 -2.07
N ALA A 141 9.24 -14.64 -1.65
CA ALA A 141 9.26 -16.09 -1.94
C ALA A 141 8.07 -16.84 -1.34
N THR A 142 7.56 -16.40 -0.18
CA THR A 142 6.34 -16.94 0.44
C THR A 142 5.06 -16.42 -0.23
N GLY A 143 5.17 -15.58 -1.27
CA GLY A 143 4.05 -14.94 -1.93
C GLY A 143 3.25 -14.00 -1.01
N LEU A 144 3.89 -13.43 0.03
CA LEU A 144 3.22 -12.54 0.99
C LEU A 144 4.12 -11.40 1.45
N CYS A 145 3.70 -10.19 1.12
CA CYS A 145 4.23 -8.94 1.61
C CYS A 145 3.36 -8.45 2.77
N THR A 146 3.95 -8.20 3.93
CA THR A 146 3.22 -7.75 5.12
C THR A 146 2.90 -6.26 5.03
N ALA A 147 1.93 -5.80 5.83
CA ALA A 147 1.60 -4.37 5.92
C ALA A 147 2.78 -3.48 6.41
N ALA A 148 3.84 -4.07 6.96
CA ALA A 148 5.06 -3.37 7.35
C ALA A 148 6.08 -3.25 6.19
N GLY A 149 5.78 -3.81 5.02
CA GLY A 149 6.68 -3.80 3.86
C GLY A 149 7.76 -4.88 3.90
N SER A 150 7.72 -5.83 4.84
CA SER A 150 8.61 -7.00 4.84
C SER A 150 7.90 -8.24 4.32
N CYS A 151 8.65 -9.18 3.73
CA CYS A 151 8.14 -10.49 3.36
C CYS A 151 7.90 -11.37 4.59
N ALA A 152 6.80 -12.13 4.59
CA ALA A 152 6.54 -13.06 5.68
C ALA A 152 7.53 -14.24 5.64
N THR A 153 7.98 -14.68 6.81
CA THR A 153 8.85 -15.86 6.93
C THR A 153 8.02 -17.14 6.77
N PRO A 154 8.58 -18.22 6.20
CA PRO A 154 7.83 -19.48 6.00
C PRO A 154 7.22 -20.06 7.29
N ASP A 155 7.85 -19.84 8.44
CA ASP A 155 7.35 -20.33 9.74
C ASP A 155 6.07 -19.63 10.22
N ASP A 156 5.81 -18.40 9.76
CA ASP A 156 4.62 -17.62 10.08
C ASP A 156 3.50 -17.74 9.01
N VAL A 157 3.76 -18.50 7.93
CA VAL A 157 2.82 -18.71 6.83
C VAL A 157 2.28 -20.14 6.83
N ALA A 158 0.97 -20.29 6.88
CA ALA A 158 0.29 -21.56 6.61
C ALA A 158 -0.12 -21.63 5.14
N PHE A 159 0.38 -22.62 4.41
CA PHE A 159 0.09 -22.80 2.99
C PHE A 159 -1.13 -23.70 2.81
N ALA A 160 -2.20 -23.14 2.23
CA ALA A 160 -3.44 -23.84 1.97
C ALA A 160 -3.60 -24.17 0.47
N HIS A 161 -3.97 -25.40 0.16
CA HIS A 161 -4.25 -25.89 -1.19
C HIS A 161 -5.58 -26.66 -1.22
N PRO A 162 -6.41 -26.59 -2.29
CA PRO A 162 -7.71 -27.28 -2.34
C PRO A 162 -7.58 -28.81 -2.20
N LEU A 163 -6.46 -29.37 -2.66
CA LEU A 163 -6.12 -30.80 -2.52
C LEU A 163 -5.13 -31.08 -1.37
N GLY A 164 -4.85 -30.07 -0.54
CA GLY A 164 -3.92 -30.21 0.58
C GLY A 164 -4.42 -31.21 1.63
N SER A 165 -3.51 -31.77 2.42
CA SER A 165 -3.88 -32.76 3.43
C SER A 165 -4.53 -32.11 4.66
N ALA A 166 -5.54 -32.76 5.25
CA ALA A 166 -6.14 -32.30 6.51
C ALA A 166 -5.22 -32.54 7.74
N THR A 167 -4.18 -33.35 7.60
CA THR A 167 -3.24 -33.69 8.69
C THR A 167 -1.86 -33.07 8.53
N SER A 168 -1.62 -32.37 7.42
CA SER A 168 -0.35 -31.71 7.13
C SER A 168 -0.03 -30.59 8.14
N ALA A 169 1.25 -30.24 8.22
CA ALA A 169 1.78 -29.08 8.93
C ALA A 169 1.62 -27.75 8.16
N CYS A 170 1.04 -27.78 6.95
CA CYS A 170 0.81 -26.61 6.09
C CYS A 170 2.11 -25.88 5.73
N THR A 171 3.18 -26.61 5.41
CA THR A 171 4.41 -26.00 4.88
C THR A 171 4.25 -25.78 3.37
N GLU A 172 5.12 -24.99 2.77
CA GLU A 172 5.07 -24.76 1.32
C GLU A 172 5.21 -26.06 0.51
N ALA A 173 6.11 -26.95 0.93
CA ALA A 173 6.35 -28.24 0.29
C ALA A 173 5.27 -29.31 0.59
N ASP A 174 4.47 -29.11 1.65
CA ASP A 174 3.36 -29.98 2.04
C ASP A 174 2.17 -29.11 2.46
N PRO A 175 1.40 -28.57 1.50
CA PRO A 175 0.29 -27.68 1.81
C PRO A 175 -0.90 -28.47 2.37
N CYS A 176 -1.70 -27.80 3.20
CA CYS A 176 -2.83 -28.42 3.88
C CYS A 176 -4.18 -27.91 3.34
N THR A 177 -5.28 -28.47 3.83
CA THR A 177 -6.62 -27.89 3.56
C THR A 177 -6.76 -26.51 4.23
N LEU A 178 -7.61 -25.64 3.69
CA LEU A 178 -7.89 -24.33 4.31
C LEU A 178 -8.44 -24.47 5.75
N GLN A 179 -9.31 -25.43 6.00
CA GLN A 179 -9.81 -25.71 7.35
C GLN A 179 -8.67 -26.08 8.31
N ARG A 180 -7.70 -26.88 7.85
CA ARG A 180 -6.51 -27.22 8.64
C ARG A 180 -5.64 -26.01 8.90
N ALA A 181 -5.39 -25.15 7.90
CA ALA A 181 -4.59 -23.94 8.05
C ALA A 181 -5.13 -23.01 9.13
N VAL A 182 -6.46 -22.80 9.15
CA VAL A 182 -7.14 -22.01 10.19
C VAL A 182 -7.05 -22.66 11.57
N ALA A 183 -7.10 -23.99 11.65
CA ALA A 183 -7.09 -24.75 12.89
C ALA A 183 -5.68 -25.09 13.43
N LEU A 184 -4.61 -24.56 12.83
CA LEU A 184 -3.23 -24.87 13.25
C LEU A 184 -2.94 -24.46 14.69
N THR A 185 -2.06 -25.23 15.35
CA THR A 185 -1.55 -24.94 16.69
C THR A 185 -0.04 -25.26 16.75
N PRO A 186 0.84 -24.32 17.12
CA PRO A 186 0.55 -22.90 17.36
C PRO A 186 -0.02 -22.25 16.09
N THR A 187 -0.84 -21.23 16.30
CA THR A 187 -1.49 -20.58 15.18
C THR A 187 -0.51 -19.71 14.42
N ARG A 188 -0.47 -19.85 13.10
CA ARG A 188 0.31 -18.95 12.22
C ARG A 188 -0.48 -17.69 11.92
N ARG A 189 0.20 -16.55 11.77
CA ARG A 189 -0.47 -15.27 11.50
C ARG A 189 -0.99 -15.21 10.07
N PHE A 190 -0.22 -15.70 9.12
CA PHE A 190 -0.54 -15.60 7.70
C PHE A 190 -1.05 -16.93 7.16
N ILE A 191 -2.08 -16.87 6.30
CA ILE A 191 -2.59 -18.02 5.56
C ILE A 191 -2.55 -17.63 4.08
N GLN A 192 -1.60 -18.23 3.34
CA GLN A 192 -1.52 -18.07 1.91
C GLN A 192 -2.37 -19.15 1.23
N ILE A 193 -3.29 -18.72 0.38
CA ILE A 193 -4.28 -19.59 -0.25
C ILE A 193 -3.94 -19.68 -1.75
N SER A 194 -3.47 -20.84 -2.17
CA SER A 194 -3.16 -21.10 -3.58
C SER A 194 -4.42 -21.09 -4.47
N PRO A 195 -4.26 -20.88 -5.80
CA PRO A 195 -5.38 -20.93 -6.74
C PRO A 195 -6.22 -22.21 -6.62
N GLY A 196 -7.55 -22.05 -6.66
CA GLY A 196 -8.47 -23.18 -6.58
C GLY A 196 -9.84 -22.88 -5.97
N SER A 197 -10.66 -23.92 -5.87
CA SER A 197 -11.98 -23.89 -5.23
C SER A 197 -11.94 -24.62 -3.90
N TYR A 198 -12.23 -23.89 -2.82
CA TYR A 198 -12.25 -24.39 -1.45
C TYR A 198 -13.69 -24.56 -0.99
N GLN A 199 -14.11 -25.81 -0.82
CA GLN A 199 -15.45 -26.16 -0.37
C GLN A 199 -15.40 -26.61 1.09
N ASN A 200 -15.85 -25.74 1.99
CA ASN A 200 -15.97 -26.10 3.40
C ASN A 200 -17.34 -26.74 3.65
N ALA A 201 -17.39 -27.79 4.48
CA ALA A 201 -18.65 -28.43 4.87
C ALA A 201 -19.45 -27.62 5.91
N ALA A 202 -18.80 -26.64 6.54
CA ALA A 202 -19.35 -25.77 7.56
C ALA A 202 -18.72 -24.37 7.47
N THR A 203 -19.23 -23.43 8.27
CA THR A 203 -18.63 -22.10 8.46
C THR A 203 -17.17 -22.21 8.89
N LEU A 204 -16.30 -21.44 8.25
CA LEU A 204 -14.90 -21.31 8.65
C LEU A 204 -14.78 -20.21 9.71
N GLU A 205 -14.58 -20.59 10.96
CA GLU A 205 -14.42 -19.66 12.08
C GLU A 205 -12.97 -19.16 12.18
N LEU A 206 -12.78 -17.84 12.11
CA LEU A 206 -11.49 -17.18 12.11
C LEU A 206 -11.24 -16.50 13.46
N ASN A 207 -10.16 -16.87 14.14
CA ASN A 207 -9.82 -16.38 15.48
C ASN A 207 -8.43 -15.72 15.54
N GLY A 208 -8.17 -15.00 16.63
CA GLY A 208 -6.88 -14.34 16.87
C GLY A 208 -6.60 -13.22 15.86
N SER A 209 -5.32 -12.95 15.59
CA SER A 209 -4.89 -12.03 14.53
C SER A 209 -4.44 -12.83 13.31
N ARG A 210 -5.14 -12.67 12.17
CA ARG A 210 -4.89 -13.44 10.95
C ARG A 210 -4.97 -12.59 9.69
N VAL A 211 -4.19 -12.98 8.69
CA VAL A 211 -4.29 -12.47 7.33
C VAL A 211 -4.49 -13.65 6.39
N LEU A 212 -5.62 -13.65 5.68
CA LEU A 212 -5.93 -14.63 4.64
C LEU A 212 -5.72 -13.96 3.29
N THR A 213 -4.76 -14.45 2.51
CA THR A 213 -4.37 -13.85 1.23
C THR A 213 -4.44 -14.89 0.12
N GLY A 214 -5.19 -14.59 -0.94
CA GLY A 214 -5.22 -15.38 -2.18
C GLY A 214 -4.41 -14.73 -3.29
N ALA A 215 -4.17 -15.50 -4.36
CA ALA A 215 -3.49 -15.02 -5.57
C ALA A 215 -4.36 -14.07 -6.44
N GLY A 216 -5.59 -13.77 -6.02
CA GLY A 216 -6.56 -12.96 -6.77
C GLY A 216 -7.98 -13.55 -6.68
N ALA A 217 -8.99 -12.69 -6.68
CA ALA A 217 -10.40 -13.11 -6.52
C ALA A 217 -10.94 -13.92 -7.70
N ASP A 218 -10.32 -13.83 -8.87
CA ASP A 218 -10.59 -14.67 -10.03
C ASP A 218 -9.96 -16.07 -9.93
N GLN A 219 -8.92 -16.23 -9.11
CA GLN A 219 -8.13 -17.47 -8.98
C GLN A 219 -8.49 -18.29 -7.73
N VAL A 220 -8.92 -17.63 -6.65
CA VAL A 220 -9.21 -18.29 -5.37
C VAL A 220 -10.67 -18.10 -4.99
N SER A 221 -11.41 -19.20 -4.83
CA SER A 221 -12.82 -19.15 -4.44
C SER A 221 -13.10 -20.02 -3.21
N ILE A 222 -13.86 -19.48 -2.26
CA ILE A 222 -14.22 -20.12 -1.00
C ILE A 222 -15.75 -20.16 -0.89
N THR A 223 -16.29 -21.32 -0.55
CA THR A 223 -17.71 -21.51 -0.31
C THR A 223 -17.97 -22.41 0.90
N ASN A 224 -19.14 -22.24 1.52
CA ASN A 224 -19.67 -23.15 2.52
C ASN A 224 -20.81 -23.96 1.89
N THR A 225 -20.58 -25.27 1.76
CA THR A 225 -21.55 -26.20 1.16
C THR A 225 -22.70 -26.54 2.11
N GLY A 226 -22.51 -26.34 3.41
CA GLY A 226 -23.49 -26.48 4.47
C GLY A 226 -24.43 -25.27 4.58
N THR A 227 -24.80 -24.90 5.81
CA THR A 227 -25.60 -23.70 6.10
C THR A 227 -24.81 -22.73 6.97
N GLY A 228 -25.26 -21.47 7.03
CA GLY A 228 -24.57 -20.38 7.72
C GLY A 228 -23.60 -19.63 6.81
N PRO A 229 -22.79 -18.73 7.39
CA PRO A 229 -21.89 -17.91 6.60
C PRO A 229 -20.70 -18.70 6.05
N VAL A 230 -20.02 -18.16 5.03
CA VAL A 230 -18.76 -18.76 4.53
C VAL A 230 -17.65 -18.56 5.56
N LEU A 231 -17.41 -17.32 5.96
CA LEU A 231 -16.44 -16.94 6.99
C LEU A 231 -17.15 -16.30 8.19
N ALA A 232 -16.77 -16.72 9.40
CA ALA A 232 -17.20 -16.06 10.63
C ALA A 232 -15.97 -15.57 11.40
N VAL A 233 -15.90 -14.27 11.64
CA VAL A 233 -14.89 -13.66 12.50
C VAL A 233 -15.31 -13.88 13.95
N ALA A 234 -14.48 -14.60 14.70
CA ALA A 234 -14.69 -14.88 16.12
C ALA A 234 -14.57 -13.59 16.94
N ASP A 235 -15.08 -13.65 18.18
CA ASP A 235 -15.09 -12.47 19.03
C ASP A 235 -13.67 -11.94 19.34
N ASN A 236 -13.53 -10.62 19.25
CA ASN A 236 -12.28 -9.89 19.45
C ASN A 236 -11.13 -10.29 18.51
N ALA A 237 -11.41 -10.97 17.41
CA ALA A 237 -10.41 -11.30 16.40
C ALA A 237 -10.02 -10.06 15.56
N ASP A 238 -8.84 -10.09 14.96
CA ASP A 238 -8.31 -9.08 14.04
C ASP A 238 -7.96 -9.76 12.72
N ILE A 239 -8.89 -9.69 11.77
CA ILE A 239 -8.86 -10.49 10.55
C ILE A 239 -8.71 -9.59 9.34
N THR A 240 -7.74 -9.90 8.50
CA THR A 240 -7.60 -9.36 7.14
C THR A 240 -7.91 -10.44 6.11
N VAL A 241 -8.70 -10.09 5.09
CA VAL A 241 -9.07 -10.96 3.97
C VAL A 241 -8.75 -10.25 2.65
N GLU A 242 -7.87 -10.83 1.84
CA GLU A 242 -7.37 -10.19 0.62
C GLU A 242 -7.35 -11.12 -0.59
N GLY A 243 -7.80 -10.62 -1.74
CA GLY A 243 -7.61 -11.32 -3.03
C GLY A 243 -8.39 -12.64 -3.15
N LEU A 244 -9.62 -12.68 -2.62
CA LEU A 244 -10.46 -13.89 -2.59
C LEU A 244 -11.83 -13.66 -3.22
N LYS A 245 -12.44 -14.73 -3.73
CA LYS A 245 -13.88 -14.78 -4.00
C LYS A 245 -14.61 -15.59 -2.95
N ILE A 246 -15.64 -15.01 -2.34
CA ILE A 246 -16.45 -15.63 -1.29
C ILE A 246 -17.89 -15.74 -1.78
N PHE A 247 -18.44 -16.96 -1.84
CA PHE A 247 -19.75 -17.15 -2.46
C PHE A 247 -20.55 -18.34 -1.93
N GLY A 248 -21.84 -18.34 -2.23
CA GLY A 248 -22.70 -19.52 -2.11
C GLY A 248 -23.11 -19.87 -0.67
N ALA A 249 -22.98 -18.96 0.30
CA ALA A 249 -23.52 -19.17 1.63
C ALA A 249 -25.03 -19.47 1.59
N LYS A 250 -25.51 -20.39 2.43
CA LYS A 250 -26.92 -20.81 2.49
C LYS A 250 -27.53 -20.47 3.84
N ASN A 251 -28.80 -20.08 3.84
CA ASN A 251 -29.52 -19.83 5.09
C ASN A 251 -29.72 -21.13 5.88
N GLY A 252 -29.61 -21.04 7.20
CA GLY A 252 -29.90 -22.11 8.15
C GLY A 252 -30.47 -21.51 9.44
N ALA A 253 -29.98 -21.99 10.59
CA ALA A 253 -30.25 -21.34 11.88
C ALA A 253 -29.61 -19.94 11.98
N THR A 254 -28.50 -19.73 11.27
CA THR A 254 -27.82 -18.45 11.09
C THR A 254 -27.99 -17.94 9.66
N ALA A 255 -27.84 -16.63 9.48
CA ALA A 255 -27.90 -16.00 8.16
C ALA A 255 -26.76 -16.52 7.27
N GLY A 256 -27.09 -16.89 6.02
CA GLY A 256 -26.11 -17.31 5.03
C GLY A 256 -25.41 -16.13 4.39
N ALA A 257 -24.60 -15.39 5.15
CA ALA A 257 -23.82 -14.27 4.64
C ALA A 257 -22.45 -14.72 4.09
N GLY A 258 -21.82 -13.93 3.22
CA GLY A 258 -20.44 -14.20 2.81
C GLY A 258 -19.48 -14.16 4.01
N ILE A 259 -19.47 -13.02 4.73
CA ILE A 259 -18.69 -12.83 5.96
C ILE A 259 -19.60 -12.31 7.07
N THR A 260 -19.48 -12.89 8.27
CA THR A 260 -20.07 -12.33 9.50
C THR A 260 -18.99 -11.87 10.47
N CYS A 261 -19.16 -10.71 11.11
CA CYS A 261 -18.24 -10.20 12.13
C CYS A 261 -19.00 -9.49 13.25
N THR A 262 -18.99 -10.05 14.47
CA THR A 262 -19.76 -9.49 15.59
C THR A 262 -18.95 -8.47 16.38
N THR A 263 -17.72 -8.82 16.76
CA THR A 263 -16.80 -7.97 17.51
C THR A 263 -15.39 -8.08 16.91
N GLY A 264 -14.45 -7.23 17.34
CA GLY A 264 -13.07 -7.21 16.82
C GLY A 264 -12.87 -6.25 15.63
N THR A 265 -11.96 -6.61 14.72
CA THR A 265 -11.61 -5.86 13.51
C THR A 265 -11.66 -6.77 12.29
N LEU A 266 -12.29 -6.28 11.21
CA LEU A 266 -12.33 -6.93 9.91
C LEU A 266 -11.82 -5.96 8.84
N GLN A 267 -10.76 -6.35 8.15
CA GLN A 267 -10.23 -5.69 6.96
C GLN A 267 -10.47 -6.58 5.75
N VAL A 268 -11.03 -6.03 4.68
CA VAL A 268 -11.35 -6.77 3.45
C VAL A 268 -10.86 -5.95 2.26
N ARG A 269 -9.98 -6.53 1.44
CA ARG A 269 -9.35 -5.86 0.30
C ARG A 269 -9.37 -6.70 -0.97
N ALA A 270 -9.70 -6.12 -2.12
CA ALA A 270 -9.65 -6.82 -3.41
C ALA A 270 -10.43 -8.16 -3.40
N VAL A 271 -11.58 -8.18 -2.72
CA VAL A 271 -12.42 -9.39 -2.54
C VAL A 271 -13.70 -9.27 -3.37
N ILE A 272 -14.11 -10.36 -4.01
CA ILE A 272 -15.44 -10.49 -4.64
C ILE A 272 -16.34 -11.31 -3.72
N ILE A 273 -17.43 -10.73 -3.22
CA ILE A 273 -18.42 -11.42 -2.38
C ILE A 273 -19.76 -11.48 -3.11
N THR A 274 -20.19 -12.69 -3.48
CA THR A 274 -21.32 -12.85 -4.40
C THR A 274 -22.21 -14.05 -4.14
N MET A 275 -23.46 -13.97 -4.58
CA MET A 275 -24.42 -15.08 -4.57
C MET A 275 -24.59 -15.74 -3.19
N ASN A 276 -24.52 -14.96 -2.11
CA ASN A 276 -24.82 -15.44 -0.76
C ASN A 276 -26.33 -15.31 -0.49
N ALA A 277 -26.93 -16.28 0.20
CA ALA A 277 -28.37 -16.34 0.42
C ALA A 277 -28.91 -15.20 1.31
N SER A 278 -28.04 -14.55 2.09
CA SER A 278 -28.32 -13.36 2.88
C SER A 278 -27.36 -12.24 2.45
N HIS A 279 -26.61 -11.62 3.36
CA HIS A 279 -25.74 -10.48 3.08
C HIS A 279 -24.45 -10.87 2.35
N GLY A 280 -23.81 -9.93 1.65
CA GLY A 280 -22.40 -10.08 1.29
C GLY A 280 -21.55 -10.07 2.55
N ILE A 281 -21.59 -8.95 3.28
CA ILE A 281 -20.98 -8.80 4.60
C ILE A 281 -22.06 -8.38 5.60
N GLN A 282 -22.12 -9.07 6.75
CA GLN A 282 -22.91 -8.67 7.90
C GLN A 282 -21.96 -8.40 9.08
N SER A 283 -21.83 -7.15 9.51
CA SER A 283 -20.82 -6.74 10.48
C SER A 283 -21.39 -5.83 11.58
N SER A 284 -20.91 -6.01 12.80
CA SER A 284 -21.01 -5.05 13.90
C SER A 284 -19.64 -4.70 14.50
N CYS A 285 -18.55 -5.23 13.94
CA CYS A 285 -17.18 -5.01 14.38
C CYS A 285 -16.52 -3.83 13.66
N LYS A 286 -15.33 -3.39 14.07
CA LYS A 286 -14.59 -2.35 13.33
C LYS A 286 -14.31 -2.84 11.91
N LEU A 287 -14.69 -2.06 10.90
CA LEU A 287 -14.66 -2.49 9.50
C LEU A 287 -13.77 -1.61 8.64
N GLU A 288 -12.91 -2.22 7.83
CA GLU A 288 -12.24 -1.57 6.71
C GLU A 288 -12.49 -2.39 5.44
N LEU A 289 -13.16 -1.79 4.46
CA LEU A 289 -13.51 -2.42 3.20
C LEU A 289 -12.92 -1.59 2.06
N ARG A 290 -12.04 -2.19 1.27
CA ARG A 290 -11.35 -1.54 0.16
C ARG A 290 -11.41 -2.37 -1.10
N GLU A 291 -11.58 -1.75 -2.26
CA GLU A 291 -11.39 -2.43 -3.56
C GLU A 291 -12.26 -3.70 -3.67
N ALA A 292 -13.42 -3.73 -3.02
CA ALA A 292 -14.25 -4.92 -2.89
C ALA A 292 -15.46 -4.85 -3.80
N SER A 293 -15.90 -6.01 -4.30
CA SER A 293 -17.09 -6.15 -5.13
C SER A 293 -18.15 -7.00 -4.42
N LEU A 294 -19.29 -6.40 -4.05
CA LEU A 294 -20.40 -7.05 -3.35
C LEU A 294 -21.58 -7.21 -4.32
N ILE A 295 -21.71 -8.39 -4.93
CA ILE A 295 -22.54 -8.59 -6.13
C ILE A 295 -23.61 -9.65 -5.90
N SER A 296 -24.88 -9.35 -6.17
CA SER A 296 -25.95 -10.36 -6.22
C SER A 296 -26.10 -11.20 -4.95
N ASN A 297 -25.96 -10.58 -3.78
CA ASN A 297 -26.29 -11.21 -2.50
C ASN A 297 -27.80 -11.06 -2.21
N GLY A 298 -28.43 -12.02 -1.56
CA GLY A 298 -29.87 -12.04 -1.31
C GLY A 298 -30.36 -10.92 -0.37
N GLY A 299 -29.48 -10.42 0.50
CA GLY A 299 -29.71 -9.33 1.45
C GLY A 299 -29.08 -8.02 0.99
N PHE A 300 -28.48 -7.27 1.91
CA PHE A 300 -27.59 -6.15 1.55
C PHE A 300 -26.26 -6.65 0.99
N GLY A 301 -25.62 -5.86 0.13
CA GLY A 301 -24.21 -6.07 -0.19
C GLY A 301 -23.37 -5.97 1.09
N LEU A 302 -23.51 -4.85 1.80
CA LEU A 302 -22.93 -4.61 3.12
C LEU A 302 -23.99 -4.17 4.12
N ASP A 303 -24.08 -4.88 5.24
CA ASP A 303 -24.88 -4.52 6.40
C ASP A 303 -23.97 -4.35 7.63
N HIS A 304 -23.50 -3.12 7.87
CA HIS A 304 -22.69 -2.78 9.02
C HIS A 304 -23.53 -2.04 10.07
N VAL A 305 -24.10 -2.78 11.03
CA VAL A 305 -24.94 -2.22 12.09
C VAL A 305 -24.41 -2.64 13.45
N ALA A 306 -23.89 -1.70 14.22
CA ALA A 306 -23.18 -1.95 15.46
C ALA A 306 -23.86 -1.29 16.66
N THR A 307 -23.98 -2.04 17.76
CA THR A 307 -24.49 -1.57 19.06
C THR A 307 -23.58 -2.07 20.19
N PRO A 308 -22.67 -1.24 20.76
CA PRO A 308 -22.46 0.17 20.46
C PRO A 308 -21.88 0.40 19.06
N PRO A 309 -21.98 1.63 18.52
CA PRO A 309 -21.51 1.91 17.18
C PRO A 309 -20.00 1.76 17.07
N THR A 310 -19.52 1.19 15.96
CA THR A 310 -18.09 0.96 15.69
C THR A 310 -17.63 1.79 14.50
N ALA A 311 -16.30 1.90 14.34
CA ALA A 311 -15.72 2.67 13.25
C ALA A 311 -15.75 1.86 11.95
N TYR A 312 -16.04 2.54 10.83
CA TYR A 312 -15.93 1.93 9.50
C TYR A 312 -15.18 2.81 8.49
N LEU A 313 -14.52 2.16 7.53
CA LEU A 313 -14.04 2.76 6.30
C LEU A 313 -14.49 1.89 5.13
N ILE A 314 -15.18 2.48 4.17
CA ILE A 314 -15.63 1.82 2.95
C ILE A 314 -15.15 2.65 1.78
N GLU A 315 -14.19 2.13 1.03
CA GLU A 315 -13.51 2.90 0.01
C GLU A 315 -13.34 2.10 -1.27
N ARG A 316 -13.58 2.73 -2.43
CA ARG A 316 -13.34 2.08 -3.72
C ARG A 316 -14.05 0.74 -3.83
N CYS A 317 -15.33 0.67 -3.49
CA CYS A 317 -16.12 -0.56 -3.56
C CYS A 317 -17.19 -0.50 -4.66
N SER A 318 -17.47 -1.64 -5.26
CA SER A 318 -18.59 -1.84 -6.19
C SER A 318 -19.66 -2.69 -5.52
N VAL A 319 -20.88 -2.17 -5.40
CA VAL A 319 -21.99 -2.81 -4.67
C VAL A 319 -23.22 -2.90 -5.57
N VAL A 320 -23.42 -4.07 -6.17
CA VAL A 320 -24.27 -4.22 -7.36
C VAL A 320 -25.31 -5.32 -7.22
N SER A 321 -26.56 -5.02 -7.58
CA SER A 321 -27.63 -6.03 -7.75
C SER A 321 -27.93 -6.89 -6.51
N ASN A 322 -27.81 -6.34 -5.30
CA ASN A 322 -28.15 -7.05 -4.06
C ASN A 322 -29.65 -6.97 -3.74
N GLY A 323 -30.19 -7.97 -3.04
CA GLY A 323 -31.63 -8.24 -2.93
C GLY A 323 -32.42 -7.36 -1.96
N THR A 324 -31.79 -6.81 -0.93
CA THR A 324 -32.45 -5.90 0.04
C THR A 324 -31.96 -4.45 -0.08
N GLY A 325 -30.72 -4.24 -0.52
CA GLY A 325 -30.12 -2.92 -0.65
C GLY A 325 -28.61 -3.00 -0.91
N GLY A 326 -27.96 -1.88 -1.19
CA GLY A 326 -26.52 -1.83 -1.44
C GLY A 326 -25.74 -1.86 -0.14
N VAL A 327 -25.65 -0.70 0.50
CA VAL A 327 -24.84 -0.48 1.71
C VAL A 327 -25.73 0.10 2.81
N ARG A 328 -25.70 -0.53 3.99
CA ARG A 328 -26.28 0.00 5.21
C ARG A 328 -25.20 0.11 6.27
N VAL A 329 -25.05 1.31 6.85
CA VAL A 329 -24.04 1.59 7.88
C VAL A 329 -24.66 2.31 9.07
N SER A 330 -24.16 1.99 10.26
CA SER A 330 -24.37 2.77 11.48
C SER A 330 -23.03 2.96 12.19
N GLY A 331 -22.78 4.13 12.76
CA GLY A 331 -21.55 4.41 13.49
C GLY A 331 -20.85 5.67 13.03
N SER A 332 -19.55 5.72 13.27
CA SER A 332 -18.68 6.81 12.85
C SER A 332 -17.75 6.29 11.78
N GLY A 333 -17.74 6.87 10.59
CA GLY A 333 -16.94 6.32 9.52
C GLY A 333 -17.09 7.07 8.22
N ILE A 334 -16.32 6.64 7.23
CA ILE A 334 -16.30 7.25 5.90
C ILE A 334 -16.66 6.18 4.88
N ALA A 335 -17.65 6.44 4.06
CA ALA A 335 -17.91 5.74 2.80
C ALA A 335 -17.52 6.67 1.65
N ARG A 336 -16.47 6.35 0.90
CA ARG A 336 -16.01 7.19 -0.20
C ARG A 336 -15.63 6.46 -1.48
N ASN A 337 -15.76 7.12 -2.62
CA ASN A 337 -15.39 6.56 -3.92
C ASN A 337 -16.05 5.20 -4.18
N ASN A 338 -17.34 5.02 -3.83
CA ASN A 338 -18.05 3.75 -4.03
C ASN A 338 -19.14 3.85 -5.11
N SER A 339 -19.22 2.83 -5.95
CA SER A 339 -20.29 2.63 -6.93
C SER A 339 -21.34 1.70 -6.36
N ILE A 340 -22.55 2.22 -6.14
CA ILE A 340 -23.65 1.50 -5.47
C ILE A 340 -24.86 1.50 -6.40
N THR A 341 -25.01 0.42 -7.16
CA THR A 341 -25.91 0.42 -8.31
C THR A 341 -26.86 -0.77 -8.36
N ARG A 342 -28.04 -0.54 -8.93
CA ARG A 342 -28.99 -1.62 -9.30
C ARG A 342 -29.41 -2.54 -8.16
N ASN A 343 -29.32 -2.10 -6.91
CA ASN A 343 -29.78 -2.90 -5.78
C ASN A 343 -31.32 -2.90 -5.73
N LEU A 344 -31.93 -4.01 -5.29
CA LEU A 344 -33.40 -4.16 -5.26
C LEU A 344 -34.08 -3.37 -4.13
N GLY A 345 -33.31 -2.76 -3.24
CA GLY A 345 -33.80 -1.80 -2.26
C GLY A 345 -32.97 -0.52 -2.26
N VAL A 346 -32.66 0.00 -1.07
CA VAL A 346 -31.95 1.28 -0.93
C VAL A 346 -30.52 1.15 -1.46
N GLY A 347 -29.99 2.17 -2.13
CA GLY A 347 -28.59 2.23 -2.50
C GLY A 347 -27.70 2.33 -1.27
N LEU A 348 -27.67 3.50 -0.64
CA LEU A 348 -26.93 3.79 0.58
C LEU A 348 -27.86 4.23 1.72
N GLU A 349 -27.82 3.50 2.82
CA GLU A 349 -28.51 3.84 4.08
C GLU A 349 -27.50 4.26 5.14
N LEU A 350 -27.56 5.54 5.54
CA LEU A 350 -26.78 6.11 6.63
C LEU A 350 -27.66 6.20 7.88
N ARG A 351 -27.38 5.38 8.89
CA ARG A 351 -28.03 5.47 10.20
C ARG A 351 -27.17 6.30 11.14
N SER A 352 -27.74 7.34 11.71
CA SER A 352 -27.04 8.06 12.78
C SER A 352 -26.85 7.14 13.98
N SER A 353 -25.76 7.35 14.69
CA SER A 353 -25.48 6.68 15.94
C SER A 353 -25.18 7.72 17.01
N PHE A 354 -25.28 7.36 18.29
CA PHE A 354 -25.01 8.31 19.38
C PHE A 354 -23.54 8.74 19.46
N GLN A 355 -22.65 8.14 18.65
CA GLN A 355 -21.22 8.36 18.69
C GLN A 355 -20.65 8.56 17.27
N GLY A 356 -20.36 9.81 16.95
CA GLY A 356 -19.66 10.22 15.73
C GLY A 356 -20.57 10.49 14.53
N THR A 357 -19.94 10.96 13.45
CA THR A 357 -20.61 11.37 12.21
C THR A 357 -20.31 10.33 11.12
N ALA A 358 -21.35 9.77 10.53
CA ALA A 358 -21.24 9.03 9.28
C ALA A 358 -20.99 10.02 8.13
N VAL A 359 -19.92 9.84 7.37
CA VAL A 359 -19.58 10.66 6.20
C VAL A 359 -19.69 9.78 4.96
N SER A 360 -20.37 10.29 3.95
CA SER A 360 -20.43 9.73 2.60
C SER A 360 -19.90 10.78 1.65
N GLU A 361 -18.84 10.50 0.89
CA GLU A 361 -18.29 11.46 -0.07
C GLU A 361 -17.91 10.81 -1.38
N PHE A 362 -18.08 11.50 -2.51
CA PHE A 362 -17.66 10.97 -3.81
C PHE A 362 -18.23 9.56 -4.08
N ASN A 363 -19.53 9.34 -3.85
CA ASN A 363 -20.18 8.06 -4.17
C ASN A 363 -21.09 8.21 -5.39
N THR A 364 -21.18 7.18 -6.24
CA THR A 364 -22.12 7.11 -7.37
C THR A 364 -23.21 6.12 -7.00
N ILE A 365 -24.40 6.63 -6.68
CA ILE A 365 -25.51 5.86 -6.15
C ILE A 365 -26.67 5.90 -7.15
N VAL A 366 -26.72 4.91 -8.03
CA VAL A 366 -27.57 5.00 -9.23
C VAL A 366 -28.40 3.76 -9.53
N ALA A 367 -29.56 3.97 -10.12
CA ALA A 367 -30.43 2.90 -10.63
C ALA A 367 -30.85 1.86 -9.58
N ASN A 368 -30.92 2.22 -8.30
CA ASN A 368 -31.46 1.32 -7.27
C ASN A 368 -33.00 1.31 -7.33
N LYS A 369 -33.60 0.17 -7.00
CA LYS A 369 -35.05 -0.04 -7.15
C LYS A 369 -35.90 0.73 -6.13
N THR A 370 -35.34 1.09 -4.99
CA THR A 370 -36.03 2.02 -4.07
C THR A 370 -35.33 3.36 -4.05
N ASN A 371 -34.93 3.84 -2.88
CA ASN A 371 -34.26 5.13 -2.75
C ASN A 371 -32.77 5.00 -3.05
N GLY A 372 -32.19 6.01 -3.69
CA GLY A 372 -30.73 6.08 -3.82
C GLY A 372 -30.07 6.21 -2.46
N LEU A 373 -30.38 7.31 -1.77
CA LEU A 373 -29.84 7.66 -0.47
C LEU A 373 -30.97 7.73 0.58
N LEU A 374 -30.74 7.09 1.72
CA LEU A 374 -31.64 7.15 2.88
C LEU A 374 -30.86 7.53 4.14
N CYS A 375 -31.28 8.62 4.76
CA CYS A 375 -30.70 9.08 6.02
C CYS A 375 -31.68 8.86 7.17
N SER A 376 -31.33 7.98 8.10
CA SER A 376 -32.15 7.74 9.30
C SER A 376 -31.48 8.37 10.51
N ALA A 377 -31.82 9.64 10.80
CA ALA A 377 -31.21 10.38 11.90
C ALA A 377 -32.21 11.05 12.84
N LEU A 378 -33.37 10.42 13.06
CA LEU A 378 -34.45 10.96 13.87
C LEU A 378 -33.95 11.47 15.23
N PHE A 379 -33.83 12.80 15.32
CA PHE A 379 -33.42 13.59 16.49
C PHE A 379 -31.96 13.43 16.95
N MET A 380 -31.08 12.87 16.12
CA MET A 380 -29.68 12.64 16.51
C MET A 380 -28.76 13.74 15.95
N THR A 381 -27.79 14.17 16.77
CA THR A 381 -26.71 15.07 16.37
C THR A 381 -25.37 14.45 16.78
N PRO A 382 -24.32 14.54 15.93
CA PRO A 382 -24.32 15.14 14.58
C PRO A 382 -25.11 14.31 13.54
N LYS A 383 -25.67 14.98 12.54
CA LYS A 383 -26.31 14.31 11.38
C LYS A 383 -25.26 13.74 10.44
N PRO A 384 -25.52 12.65 9.72
CA PRO A 384 -24.62 12.18 8.67
C PRO A 384 -24.39 13.27 7.61
N ILE A 385 -23.20 13.29 7.03
CA ILE A 385 -22.80 14.22 5.99
C ILE A 385 -22.72 13.47 4.68
N VAL A 386 -23.33 14.01 3.62
CA VAL A 386 -23.15 13.52 2.25
C VAL A 386 -22.59 14.65 1.40
N ALA A 387 -21.42 14.42 0.83
CA ALA A 387 -20.68 15.40 0.04
C ALA A 387 -20.31 14.87 -1.34
N ASN A 388 -20.19 15.75 -2.34
CA ASN A 388 -19.57 15.44 -3.64
C ASN A 388 -20.04 14.12 -4.29
N SER A 389 -21.29 13.70 -4.08
CA SER A 389 -21.80 12.41 -4.56
C SER A 389 -22.83 12.59 -5.68
N ILE A 390 -23.02 11.57 -6.51
CA ILE A 390 -24.14 11.48 -7.47
C ILE A 390 -25.19 10.55 -6.89
N VAL A 391 -26.44 11.01 -6.84
CA VAL A 391 -27.61 10.17 -6.51
C VAL A 391 -28.64 10.34 -7.61
N ALA A 392 -28.75 9.35 -8.48
CA ALA A 392 -29.55 9.50 -9.70
C ALA A 392 -30.24 8.22 -10.16
N LEU A 393 -31.32 8.37 -10.95
CA LEU A 393 -31.98 7.25 -11.64
C LEU A 393 -32.60 6.19 -10.70
N ASN A 394 -32.84 6.49 -9.42
CA ASN A 394 -33.40 5.51 -8.49
C ASN A 394 -34.94 5.47 -8.60
N GLU A 395 -35.56 4.28 -8.67
CA GLU A 395 -36.96 4.14 -9.14
C GLU A 395 -38.00 4.80 -8.21
N THR A 396 -37.79 4.79 -6.89
CA THR A 396 -38.77 5.34 -5.91
C THR A 396 -38.39 6.75 -5.41
N GLY A 397 -37.29 7.30 -5.92
CA GLY A 397 -36.74 8.61 -5.56
C GLY A 397 -35.26 8.53 -5.24
N ASP A 398 -34.54 9.61 -5.44
CA ASP A 398 -33.10 9.63 -5.18
C ASP A 398 -32.81 9.85 -3.70
N PHE A 399 -33.69 10.57 -2.99
CA PHE A 399 -33.41 10.94 -1.61
C PHE A 399 -34.61 10.83 -0.69
N PHE A 400 -34.48 10.07 0.39
CA PHE A 400 -35.50 9.91 1.42
C PHE A 400 -35.02 10.47 2.77
N MET A 401 -35.88 11.27 3.42
CA MET A 401 -35.61 11.98 4.68
C MET A 401 -34.47 13.01 4.60
N ALA A 402 -34.60 13.96 3.69
CA ALA A 402 -33.56 14.98 3.45
C ALA A 402 -33.14 15.79 4.68
N SER A 403 -34.07 16.03 5.60
CA SER A 403 -33.79 16.75 6.85
C SER A 403 -32.80 16.03 7.77
N ASP A 404 -32.56 14.74 7.57
CA ASP A 404 -31.78 13.90 8.48
C ASP A 404 -30.30 13.81 8.09
N CYS A 405 -29.89 14.44 6.99
CA CYS A 405 -28.51 14.56 6.57
C CYS A 405 -28.11 16.01 6.30
N THR A 406 -26.81 16.28 6.36
CA THR A 406 -26.21 17.49 5.79
C THR A 406 -25.73 17.15 4.39
N ILE A 407 -26.37 17.71 3.37
CA ILE A 407 -26.00 17.53 1.96
C ILE A 407 -25.17 18.72 1.51
N ALA A 408 -24.00 18.46 0.92
CA ALA A 408 -23.11 19.47 0.37
C ALA A 408 -22.60 19.04 -1.01
N SER A 409 -22.68 19.91 -2.02
CA SER A 409 -22.08 19.66 -3.36
C SER A 409 -22.42 18.28 -3.97
N THR A 410 -23.59 17.74 -3.63
CA THR A 410 -24.07 16.44 -4.10
C THR A 410 -25.11 16.69 -5.18
N LEU A 411 -25.02 15.98 -6.30
CA LEU A 411 -25.94 16.12 -7.42
C LEU A 411 -27.03 15.05 -7.32
N ILE A 412 -28.30 15.47 -7.23
CA ILE A 412 -29.47 14.61 -7.03
C ILE A 412 -30.46 14.82 -8.19
N THR A 413 -30.97 13.76 -8.86
CA THR A 413 -31.88 13.96 -10.03
C THR A 413 -33.24 14.59 -9.66
N GLU A 414 -33.69 14.50 -8.41
CA GLU A 414 -34.91 15.16 -7.93
C GLU A 414 -34.88 16.70 -8.07
N ASP A 415 -33.71 17.32 -8.19
CA ASP A 415 -33.54 18.79 -8.32
C ASP A 415 -33.85 19.33 -9.73
N GLY A 416 -34.61 18.58 -10.55
CA GLY A 416 -35.02 19.02 -11.90
C GLY A 416 -33.94 18.81 -12.97
N PHE A 417 -32.87 18.08 -12.67
CA PHE A 417 -31.90 17.65 -13.66
C PHE A 417 -32.46 16.47 -14.44
N ASN A 418 -32.75 16.69 -15.72
CA ASN A 418 -32.91 15.59 -16.66
C ASN A 418 -31.68 14.69 -16.52
N SER A 419 -31.86 13.38 -16.32
CA SER A 419 -30.76 12.42 -16.22
C SER A 419 -29.79 12.48 -17.41
N ALA A 420 -30.21 13.07 -18.53
CA ALA A 420 -29.36 13.48 -19.64
C ALA A 420 -28.18 14.40 -19.26
N GLY A 421 -28.26 15.14 -18.15
CA GLY A 421 -27.20 16.04 -17.67
C GLY A 421 -25.97 15.29 -17.14
N PHE A 422 -26.15 14.11 -16.54
CA PHE A 422 -25.04 13.29 -16.04
C PHE A 422 -24.26 12.61 -17.17
N ARG A 423 -24.89 12.43 -18.34
CA ARG A 423 -24.28 11.81 -19.52
C ARG A 423 -23.55 10.50 -19.20
N PHE A 424 -24.22 9.59 -18.52
CA PHE A 424 -23.70 8.23 -18.36
C PHE A 424 -23.61 7.54 -19.72
N LYS A 425 -22.52 6.80 -19.95
CA LYS A 425 -22.22 6.14 -21.24
C LYS A 425 -23.25 5.08 -21.66
N SER A 426 -23.69 4.20 -20.76
CA SER A 426 -24.74 3.20 -21.05
C SER A 426 -25.58 2.86 -19.80
N PRO A 427 -26.34 3.81 -19.23
CA PRO A 427 -27.09 3.59 -18.00
C PRO A 427 -28.31 2.66 -18.18
N ASN A 428 -28.78 2.47 -19.42
CA ASN A 428 -30.06 1.83 -19.74
C ASN A 428 -29.92 0.48 -20.47
N SER A 429 -28.71 0.06 -20.83
CA SER A 429 -28.47 -1.20 -21.56
C SER A 429 -27.27 -1.93 -20.99
N ALA A 430 -27.35 -3.26 -20.92
CA ALA A 430 -26.23 -4.10 -20.51
C ALA A 430 -25.15 -4.16 -21.62
N PRO A 431 -23.84 -4.14 -21.28
CA PRO A 431 -23.30 -3.90 -19.94
C PRO A 431 -23.61 -2.47 -19.48
N PHE A 432 -24.17 -2.35 -18.27
CA PHE A 432 -24.53 -1.05 -17.72
C PHE A 432 -23.26 -0.32 -17.38
N ASP A 433 -23.17 0.92 -17.84
CA ASP A 433 -21.95 1.72 -17.75
C ASP A 433 -22.35 3.11 -17.26
N TYR A 434 -21.94 3.41 -16.02
CA TYR A 434 -22.21 4.67 -15.33
C TYR A 434 -21.00 5.62 -15.36
N HIS A 435 -20.06 5.42 -16.29
CA HIS A 435 -18.99 6.38 -16.54
C HIS A 435 -19.55 7.69 -17.09
N LEU A 436 -19.00 8.82 -16.62
CA LEU A 436 -19.41 10.16 -17.07
C LEU A 436 -18.75 10.44 -18.43
N GLU A 437 -19.56 10.83 -19.40
CA GLU A 437 -19.05 11.29 -20.68
C GLU A 437 -18.73 12.79 -20.65
N PHE A 438 -17.94 13.24 -21.63
CA PHE A 438 -17.60 14.64 -21.82
C PHE A 438 -18.86 15.53 -21.83
N GLY A 439 -18.80 16.63 -21.08
CA GLY A 439 -19.91 17.58 -20.92
C GLY A 439 -20.96 17.16 -19.89
N SER A 440 -20.69 16.12 -19.09
CA SER A 440 -21.47 15.83 -17.89
C SER A 440 -21.41 17.01 -16.91
N ILE A 441 -22.52 17.28 -16.23
CA ILE A 441 -22.60 18.30 -15.17
C ILE A 441 -21.81 17.92 -13.91
N ALA A 442 -21.41 16.65 -13.78
CA ALA A 442 -20.65 16.15 -12.65
C ALA A 442 -19.13 16.32 -12.83
N VAL A 443 -18.67 16.60 -14.06
CA VAL A 443 -17.26 16.82 -14.35
C VAL A 443 -16.80 18.18 -13.81
N ASP A 444 -15.67 18.22 -13.10
CA ASP A 444 -15.09 19.40 -12.45
C ASP A 444 -16.04 20.14 -11.48
N ALA A 445 -17.01 19.43 -10.90
CA ALA A 445 -18.08 20.04 -10.10
C ALA A 445 -17.91 19.86 -8.58
N ALA A 446 -16.95 19.05 -8.11
CA ALA A 446 -16.79 18.79 -6.69
C ALA A 446 -16.13 19.97 -5.95
N THR A 447 -16.51 20.13 -4.69
CA THR A 447 -15.81 21.03 -3.77
C THR A 447 -14.77 20.25 -2.98
N GLY A 448 -13.49 20.59 -3.16
CA GLY A 448 -12.36 19.88 -2.55
C GLY A 448 -11.59 19.05 -3.58
N MET A 449 -10.53 18.38 -3.13
CA MET A 449 -9.74 17.47 -3.95
C MET A 449 -9.62 16.11 -3.27
N THR A 450 -9.78 15.04 -4.03
CA THR A 450 -9.30 13.70 -3.68
C THR A 450 -7.99 13.47 -4.43
N ALA A 451 -6.96 12.99 -3.75
CA ALA A 451 -5.63 12.83 -4.35
C ALA A 451 -5.46 11.54 -5.17
N VAL A 452 -6.44 10.63 -5.17
CA VAL A 452 -6.29 9.25 -5.67
C VAL A 452 -7.57 8.77 -6.37
N ASP A 453 -7.38 8.18 -7.55
CA ASP A 453 -8.36 7.62 -8.48
C ASP A 453 -8.69 6.13 -8.16
N PHE A 454 -9.81 5.60 -8.63
CA PHE A 454 -10.27 4.20 -8.52
C PHE A 454 -9.66 3.23 -9.55
N ASP A 455 -9.50 3.63 -10.81
CA ASP A 455 -9.04 2.79 -11.93
C ASP A 455 -7.60 3.14 -12.39
N GLY A 456 -7.01 4.19 -11.83
CA GLY A 456 -5.63 4.60 -12.09
C GLY A 456 -5.51 5.68 -13.16
N ASP A 457 -6.62 6.20 -13.68
CA ASP A 457 -6.60 7.41 -14.49
C ASP A 457 -6.09 8.62 -13.65
N THR A 458 -5.50 9.61 -14.32
CA THR A 458 -5.08 10.84 -13.65
C THR A 458 -6.20 11.86 -13.73
N ARG A 459 -6.73 12.26 -12.57
CA ARG A 459 -7.74 13.32 -12.43
C ARG A 459 -7.31 14.42 -11.45
N PRO A 460 -7.87 15.64 -11.57
CA PRO A 460 -8.92 16.03 -12.50
C PRO A 460 -8.48 16.13 -13.97
N LYS A 461 -9.39 15.82 -14.91
CA LYS A 461 -9.18 16.15 -16.34
C LYS A 461 -9.29 17.66 -16.58
N GLY A 462 -9.92 18.41 -15.66
CA GLY A 462 -9.93 19.87 -15.61
C GLY A 462 -9.33 20.44 -14.32
N THR A 463 -9.99 21.43 -13.72
CA THR A 463 -9.44 22.21 -12.58
C THR A 463 -9.93 21.74 -11.21
N ALA A 464 -10.91 20.84 -11.14
CA ALA A 464 -11.52 20.39 -9.88
C ALA A 464 -11.89 18.91 -9.95
N ALA A 465 -12.01 18.23 -8.80
CA ALA A 465 -12.47 16.84 -8.79
C ALA A 465 -13.90 16.70 -9.33
N ASP A 466 -14.25 15.51 -9.81
CA ASP A 466 -15.61 15.22 -10.27
C ASP A 466 -16.51 14.87 -9.08
N VAL A 467 -17.81 15.11 -9.23
CA VAL A 467 -18.82 14.64 -8.28
C VAL A 467 -19.14 13.17 -8.60
N GLY A 468 -19.30 12.34 -7.58
CA GLY A 468 -19.60 10.92 -7.71
C GLY A 468 -18.42 10.04 -7.34
N ALA A 469 -18.68 8.74 -7.27
CA ALA A 469 -17.60 7.78 -7.30
C ALA A 469 -16.97 7.84 -8.67
N ASP A 470 -15.65 7.89 -8.60
CA ASP A 470 -14.80 7.64 -9.72
C ASP A 470 -15.25 6.36 -10.45
N GLU A 471 -15.32 6.48 -11.77
CA GLU A 471 -16.28 5.79 -12.62
C GLU A 471 -16.07 4.26 -12.60
N ALA A 472 -16.71 3.54 -11.66
CA ALA A 472 -16.51 2.10 -11.55
C ALA A 472 -17.37 1.32 -12.57
N PHE A 473 -16.66 0.59 -13.43
CA PHE A 473 -17.02 -0.60 -14.25
C PHE A 473 -18.48 -0.83 -14.67
#